data_AF-Q2C6R2-F1
#
_entry.id   AF-Q2C6R2-F1
#
_cell.length_a   1.000
_cell.length_b   1.000
_cell.length_c   1.000
_cell.angle_alpha   90.00
_cell.angle_beta   90.00
_cell.angle_gamma   90.00
#
_symmetry.space_group_name_H-M   'P 1'
#
loop_
_entity.id
_entity.type
_entity.pdbx_description
1 polymer ?
#
loop_
_entity_poly.entity_id
_entity_poly.type
_entity_poly.pdbx_seq_one_letter_code
_entity_poly.pdbx_strand_id
1 'polypeptide(L)' 'MDDKYGTDQDPYTYENSDVLINKLNIRDEALFDEAETQFNILAAMGIEFDTPPYDFAYFC' A
#
# COMPACT_ATOMS: atom_id res chain seq x y z
N MET A 1 21.31 16.60 9.73
CA MET A 1 21.86 15.23 9.63
C MET A 1 21.90 14.93 8.15
N ASP A 2 23.10 14.97 7.59
CA ASP A 2 23.35 14.84 6.15
C ASP A 2 23.06 13.41 5.67
N ASP A 3 22.11 13.32 4.74
CA ASP A 3 21.68 12.08 4.11
C ASP A 3 22.65 11.70 2.99
N LYS A 4 23.38 10.61 3.19
CA LYS A 4 24.36 10.08 2.23
C LYS A 4 23.69 9.34 1.05
N TYR A 5 22.37 9.11 1.10
CA TYR A 5 21.67 8.22 0.16
C TYR A 5 20.37 8.79 -0.44
N GLY A 6 20.12 10.09 -0.29
CA GLY A 6 19.08 10.79 -1.06
C GLY A 6 17.96 11.33 -0.16
N THR A 7 18.03 12.62 0.10
CA THR A 7 17.00 13.46 0.73
C THR A 7 15.77 13.70 -0.18
N ASP A 8 15.45 12.79 -1.07
CA ASP A 8 14.25 12.93 -1.90
C ASP A 8 13.11 12.23 -1.18
N GLN A 9 12.05 12.99 -0.90
CA GLN A 9 10.79 12.45 -0.39
C GLN A 9 10.39 11.23 -1.22
N ASP A 10 9.93 10.17 -0.55
CA ASP A 10 9.49 8.96 -1.23
C ASP A 10 8.40 9.33 -2.27
N PRO A 11 8.58 8.99 -3.56
CA PRO A 11 7.61 9.34 -4.60
C PRO A 11 6.22 8.72 -4.37
N TYR A 12 6.11 7.74 -3.48
CA TYR A 12 4.87 7.06 -3.15
C TYR A 12 4.19 7.60 -1.89
N THR A 13 4.80 8.54 -1.15
CA THR A 13 4.18 9.18 0.02
C THR A 13 3.75 10.61 -0.29
N TYR A 14 2.82 11.14 0.51
CA TYR A 14 2.48 12.55 0.42
C TYR A 14 3.65 13.44 0.89
N GLU A 15 3.76 14.64 0.34
CA GLU A 15 4.79 15.60 0.74
C GLU A 15 4.77 15.84 2.25
N ASN A 16 5.93 15.66 2.91
CA ASN A 16 6.13 15.80 4.35
C ASN A 16 5.27 14.84 5.20
N SER A 17 4.92 13.68 4.65
CA SER A 17 4.15 12.65 5.35
C SER A 17 4.71 11.27 5.05
N ASP A 18 4.59 10.38 6.02
CA ASP A 18 4.91 8.96 5.87
C ASP A 18 3.71 8.16 5.30
N VAL A 19 2.58 8.81 5.02
CA VAL A 19 1.38 8.16 4.50
C VAL A 19 1.47 7.97 2.98
N LEU A 20 1.20 6.76 2.53
CA LEU A 20 1.18 6.39 1.11
C LEU A 20 0.07 7.11 0.34
N ILE A 21 0.37 7.52 -0.88
CA ILE A 21 -0.60 8.08 -1.82
C ILE A 21 -1.64 6.99 -2.13
N ASN A 22 -2.88 7.27 -1.78
CA ASN A 22 -3.98 6.32 -1.86
C ASN A 22 -5.18 6.90 -2.62
N LYS A 23 -6.02 6.01 -3.16
CA LYS A 23 -7.20 6.39 -3.95
C LYS A 23 -8.29 7.12 -3.15
N LEU A 24 -8.21 7.10 -1.82
CA LEU A 24 -9.18 7.71 -0.92
C LEU A 24 -8.74 9.11 -0.45
N ASN A 25 -7.55 9.55 -0.87
CA ASN A 25 -6.93 10.81 -0.46
C ASN A 25 -6.84 10.97 1.07
N ILE A 26 -6.66 9.87 1.79
CA ILE A 26 -6.47 9.85 3.24
C ILE A 26 -5.02 10.25 3.54
N ARG A 27 -4.83 11.21 4.45
CA ARG A 27 -3.51 11.70 4.89
C ARG A 27 -3.26 11.49 6.38
N ASP A 28 -4.25 10.96 7.08
CA ASP A 28 -4.14 10.56 8.47
C ASP A 28 -3.70 9.10 8.50
N GLU A 29 -2.60 8.82 9.19
CA GLU A 29 -1.97 7.49 9.23
C GLU A 29 -2.90 6.44 9.87
N ALA A 30 -3.51 6.77 11.02
CA ALA A 30 -4.39 5.85 11.73
C ALA A 30 -5.65 5.51 10.92
N LEU A 31 -6.22 6.51 10.24
CA LEU A 31 -7.35 6.31 9.35
C LEU A 31 -6.97 5.52 8.09
N PHE A 32 -5.75 5.73 7.57
CA PHE A 32 -5.24 5.00 6.41
C PHE A 32 -5.05 3.51 6.74
N ASP A 33 -4.43 3.20 7.87
CA ASP A 33 -4.20 1.82 8.34
C ASP A 33 -5.52 1.07 8.57
N GLU A 34 -6.50 1.74 9.19
CA GLU A 34 -7.82 1.16 9.41
C GLU A 34 -8.53 0.86 8.09
N ALA A 35 -8.52 1.83 7.16
CA ALA A 35 -9.14 1.67 5.85
C ALA A 35 -8.46 0.54 5.06
N GLU A 36 -7.13 0.52 4.98
CA GLU A 36 -6.36 -0.50 4.27
C GLU A 36 -6.69 -1.90 4.83
N THR A 37 -6.73 -2.05 6.16
CA THR A 37 -7.07 -3.31 6.81
C THR A 37 -8.46 -3.79 6.42
N GLN A 38 -9.47 -2.90 6.44
CA GLN A 38 -10.84 -3.26 6.07
C GLN A 38 -10.95 -3.69 4.61
N PHE A 39 -10.30 -2.97 3.69
CA PHE A 39 -10.28 -3.32 2.27
C PHE A 39 -9.56 -4.64 2.02
N ASN A 40 -8.43 -4.88 2.69
CA ASN A 40 -7.68 -6.13 2.55
C ASN A 40 -8.49 -7.33 3.03
N ILE A 41 -9.21 -7.21 4.16
CA ILE A 41 -10.10 -8.26 4.64
C ILE A 41 -11.21 -8.55 3.62
N LEU A 42 -11.83 -7.50 3.06
CA LEU A 42 -12.89 -7.65 2.06
C LEU A 42 -12.37 -8.32 0.78
N ALA A 43 -11.21 -7.91 0.28
CA ALA A 43 -10.59 -8.50 -0.91
C ALA A 43 -10.21 -9.96 -0.66
N ALA A 44 -9.58 -10.26 0.49
CA ALA A 44 -9.16 -11.61 0.84
C ALA A 44 -10.34 -12.60 0.93
N MET A 45 -11.52 -12.15 1.39
CA MET A 45 -12.74 -12.97 1.38
C MET A 45 -13.22 -13.32 -0.04
N GLY A 46 -12.86 -12.51 -1.05
CA GLY A 46 -13.20 -12.76 -2.45
C GLY A 46 -12.15 -13.54 -3.24
N ILE A 47 -10.96 -13.80 -2.66
CA ILE A 47 -9.91 -14.58 -3.31
C ILE A 47 -10.23 -16.06 -3.12
N GLU A 48 -10.58 -16.72 -4.22
CA GLU A 48 -10.79 -18.17 -4.24
C GLU A 48 -9.48 -18.91 -4.54
N PHE A 49 -9.44 -20.19 -4.16
CA PHE A 49 -8.30 -21.05 -4.47
C PHE A 49 -8.27 -21.37 -5.96
N ASP A 50 -7.16 -21.02 -6.62
CA ASP A 50 -6.88 -21.43 -8.00
C ASP A 50 -5.84 -22.55 -8.05
N THR A 51 -5.93 -23.39 -9.08
CA THR A 51 -4.97 -24.46 -9.31
C THR A 51 -3.70 -23.94 -9.97
N PRO A 52 -2.53 -24.55 -9.72
CA PRO A 52 -1.28 -24.16 -10.39
C PRO A 52 -1.39 -24.23 -11.92
N PRO A 53 -0.60 -23.42 -12.66
CA PRO A 53 0.66 -22.80 -12.24
C PRO A 53 0.54 -21.39 -11.65
N TYR A 54 1.23 -21.13 -10.53
CA TYR A 54 1.36 -19.79 -9.95
C TYR A 54 2.54 -19.06 -10.60
N ASP A 55 2.27 -18.29 -11.65
CA ASP A 55 3.25 -17.45 -12.31
C ASP A 55 3.22 -16.01 -11.76
N PHE A 56 4.06 -15.12 -12.31
CA PHE A 56 4.06 -13.71 -11.89
C PHE A 56 2.74 -13.01 -12.22
N ALA A 57 2.04 -13.44 -13.28
CA ALA A 57 0.74 -12.89 -13.62
C ALA A 57 -0.34 -13.27 -12.59
N TYR A 58 -0.19 -14.42 -11.93
CA TYR A 58 -1.05 -14.80 -10.79
C TYR A 58 -0.79 -13.95 -9.53
N PHE A 59 0.45 -13.47 -9.33
CA PHE A 59 0.81 -12.66 -8.17
C PHE A 59 0.46 -11.17 -8.30
N CYS A 60 0.43 -10.63 -9.53
CA CYS A 60 0.17 -9.22 -9.83
C CYS A 60 -1.30 -8.89 -10.06
#